data_AF-A0A8T1SFC4-F1
#
_entry.id   AF-A0A8T1SFC4-F1
#
_cell.length_a   1.000
_cell.length_b   1.000
_cell.length_c   1.000
_cell.angle_alpha   90.00
_cell.angle_beta   90.00
_cell.angle_gamma   90.00
#
_symmetry.space_group_name_H-M   'P 1'
#
loop_
_entity.id
_entity.type
_entity.pdbx_description
1 polymer ?
#
loop_
_entity_poly.entity_id
_entity_poly.type
_entity_poly.pdbx_seq_one_letter_code
_entity_poly.pdbx_strand_id
1 'polypeptide(L)' 'QKRACNTATCVTHRLADFLSRSGGVGKNNFVPTNVGSKAFGRRRRNAQI' A
#
# COMPACT_ATOMS: atom_id res chain seq x y z
N GLN A 1 6.96 -2.50 -16.89
CA GLN A 1 8.08 -2.11 -16.01
C GLN A 1 8.19 -0.58 -16.04
N LYS A 2 7.94 0.13 -14.94
CA LYS A 2 8.21 1.59 -14.86
C LYS A 2 9.67 1.75 -14.42
N ARG A 3 10.46 2.54 -15.15
CA ARG A 3 11.88 2.78 -14.84
C ARG A 3 11.97 3.73 -13.64
N ALA A 4 12.58 3.29 -12.55
CA ALA A 4 12.86 4.18 -11.42
C ALA A 4 13.94 5.19 -11.84
N CYS A 5 13.66 6.49 -11.71
CA CYS A 5 14.63 7.53 -12.06
C CYS A 5 15.61 7.76 -10.91
N ASN A 6 16.92 7.61 -11.13
CA ASN A 6 17.97 7.66 -10.10
C ASN A 6 18.77 8.98 -10.06
N THR A 7 18.37 10.00 -10.83
CA THR A 7 19.03 11.31 -10.79
C THR A 7 18.59 12.12 -9.57
N ALA A 8 19.44 13.06 -9.13
CA ALA A 8 19.11 13.95 -8.01
C ALA A 8 17.84 14.77 -8.27
N THR A 9 17.58 15.16 -9.52
CA THR A 9 16.37 15.88 -9.93
C THR A 9 15.08 15.08 -9.70
N CYS A 10 15.15 13.75 -9.75
CA CYS A 10 14.00 12.89 -9.53
C CYS A 10 13.68 12.65 -8.05
N VAL A 11 14.50 13.15 -7.12
CA VAL A 11 14.24 13.05 -5.68
C VAL A 11 12.93 13.76 -5.32
N THR A 12 12.67 14.93 -5.89
CA THR A 12 11.42 15.67 -5.66
C THR A 12 10.19 14.89 -6.15
N HIS A 13 10.28 14.24 -7.31
CA HIS A 13 9.20 13.39 -7.82
C HIS A 13 8.97 12.15 -6.94
N ARG A 14 10.04 11.49 -6.49
CA ARG A 14 9.95 10.35 -5.56
C ARG A 14 9.34 10.77 -4.22
N LEU A 15 9.67 11.97 -3.74
CA LEU A 15 9.09 12.53 -2.53
C LEU A 15 7.59 12.78 -2.69
N ALA A 16 7.18 13.38 -3.82
CA ALA A 16 5.77 13.60 -4.13
C ALA A 16 4.98 12.28 -4.21
N ASP A 17 5.53 11.27 -4.89
CA ASP A 17 4.94 9.92 -4.95
C ASP A 17 4.85 9.28 -3.56
N PHE A 18 5.88 9.44 -2.72
CA PHE A 18 5.91 8.92 -1.36
C PHE A 18 4.83 9.56 -0.49
N LEU A 19 4.72 10.90 -0.49
CA LEU A 19 3.70 11.62 0.26
C LEU A 19 2.29 11.27 -0.22
N SER A 20 2.10 11.12 -1.54
CA SER A 20 0.81 10.71 -2.12
C SER A 20 0.39 9.32 -1.68
N ARG A 21 1.33 8.37 -1.51
CA ARG A 21 1.04 7.01 -1.03
C ARG A 21 0.91 6.92 0.49
N SER A 22 1.70 7.71 1.22
CA SER A 22 1.85 7.61 2.68
C SER A 22 1.02 8.62 3.47
N GLY A 23 0.34 9.57 2.82
CA GLY A 23 -0.39 10.66 3.47
C GLY A 23 -1.46 10.22 4.47
N GLY A 24 -1.97 8.98 4.37
CA GLY A 24 -2.93 8.41 5.31
C GLY A 24 -2.32 7.61 6.48
N VAL A 25 -1.03 7.25 6.40
CA VAL A 25 -0.37 6.31 7.33
C VAL A 25 0.00 6.97 8.66
N GLY A 26 0.29 8.27 8.66
CA GLY A 26 0.66 9.03 9.86
C GLY A 26 -0.52 9.62 10.64
N LYS A 27 -1.76 9.37 10.22
CA LYS A 27 -2.94 9.91 10.92
C LYS A 27 -3.21 9.10 12.19
N ASN A 28 -3.56 9.76 13.30
CA ASN A 28 -3.89 9.10 14.57
C ASN A 28 -5.01 8.05 14.46
N ASN A 29 -5.80 8.08 13.39
CA ASN A 29 -6.89 7.14 13.09
C ASN A 29 -6.54 6.17 11.93
N PHE A 30 -5.25 5.94 11.69
CA PHE A 30 -4.80 4.98 10.68
C PHE A 30 -5.14 3.55 11.12
N VAL A 31 -5.88 2.83 10.26
CA VAL A 31 -6.20 1.41 10.46
C VAL A 31 -5.31 0.61 9.51
N PRO A 32 -4.33 -0.16 10.03
CA PRO A 32 -3.48 -1.00 9.19
C PRO A 32 -4.31 -2.01 8.39
N THR A 33 -3.90 -2.27 7.16
CA THR A 33 -4.50 -3.36 6.39
C THR A 33 -4.20 -4.69 7.09
N ASN A 34 -5.24 -5.50 7.33
CA ASN A 34 -5.06 -6.81 7.94
C ASN A 34 -4.28 -7.72 6.97
N VAL A 35 -3.10 -8.18 7.41
CA VAL A 35 -2.23 -9.09 6.66
C VAL A 35 -2.02 -10.43 7.38
N GLY A 36 -2.87 -10.76 8.36
CA GLY A 36 -2.78 -12.00 9.12
C GLY A 36 -3.05 -13.26 8.30
N SER A 37 -2.80 -14.43 8.88
CA SER A 37 -2.93 -15.75 8.22
C SER A 37 -4.32 -16.07 7.66
N LYS A 38 -5.37 -15.39 8.14
CA LYS A 38 -6.74 -15.50 7.64
C LYS A 38 -7.16 -14.35 6.71
N ALA A 39 -6.33 -13.32 6.53
CA ALA A 39 -6.66 -12.15 5.73
C ALA A 39 -6.52 -12.43 4.23
N PHE A 40 -5.51 -13.19 3.85
CA PHE A 40 -5.28 -13.63 2.48
C PHE A 40 -5.47 -15.15 2.39
N GLY A 41 -6.70 -15.58 2.08
CA GLY A 41 -7.02 -16.97 1.82
C GLY A 41 -8.02 -17.08 0.68
N ARG A 42 -8.11 -18.25 0.03
CA ARG A 42 -9.23 -18.55 -0.88
C ARG A 42 -10.50 -18.31 -0.08
N ARG A 43 -11.38 -17.39 -0.52
CA ARG A 43 -12.71 -17.22 0.07
C ARG A 43 -13.26 -18.62 0.26
N ARG A 44 -13.54 -19.04 1.50
CA ARG A 44 -14.39 -20.21 1.68
C ARG A 44 -15.69 -19.82 1.03
N ARG A 45 -15.91 -20.30 -0.20
CA ARG A 45 -17.25 -20.34 -0.77
C ARG A 45 -17.98 -21.17 0.26
N ASN A 46 -18.74 -20.53 1.14
CA ASN A 46 -19.82 -21.24 1.80
C ASN A 46 -20.65 -21.75 0.62
N ALA A 47 -20.41 -23.01 0.23
CA ALA A 47 -21.46 -23.79 -0.37
C ALA A 47 -22.57 -23.71 0.68
N GLN A 48 -23.55 -22.86 0.41
CA GLN A 48 -24.84 -22.93 1.06
C GLN A 48 -25.29 -24.37 0.80
N ILE A 49 -25.17 -25.20 1.82
CA ILE A 49 -25.93 -26.44 1.95
C ILE A 49 -26.93 -26.11 3.05
#